data_AF-A0A1Q5TAZ4-F1
#
_entry.id   AF-A0A1Q5TAZ4-F1
#
_cell.length_a   1.000
_cell.length_b   1.000
_cell.length_c   1.000
_cell.angle_alpha   90.00
_cell.angle_beta   90.00
_cell.angle_gamma   90.00
#
_symmetry.space_group_name_H-M   'P 1'
#
loop_
_entity.id
_entity.type
_entity.pdbx_description
1 polymer ?
#
loop_
_entity_poly.entity_id
_entity_poly.type
_entity_poly.pdbx_seq_one_letter_code
_entity_poly.pdbx_strand_id
1 'polypeptide(L)'
;MFGISKRPERIRDNTSFKSFHKGRSYLSSSGQDGKFYWFVFVKNPDITIHTTIPRYTAEDAENLAAEIADDPFCLDLTFKDIYANRMSCVLVPLEEFVLKRCFYKRAILIGDSFHKMNPLLGQGGNSAIESAGLMADLLKGVLDVSPQLDNADFQRIFQNFQDERCRRTTGLMETTKKVQQMEILDTPILEFLQLKVFSQLGQEHLGPLLAATSNSAHTLKYLPKDYRRGLVPLDDEIKMNPHDRSIIATALWMGLMLSIALLGPLLSRYYALAPSLDPTVSAVSQGYLFVTAISISGLWTVESYRPALPITLHVGKLFYQKGSTKLTIGQLLYSTRDMKYLTRFFGMILVLATTAHLVLFSRLIHHSKSAPFKVMTAPSSELVQLASLIISVLAWCCFMIWDMRRVNLTTRSPFAMFFYGSIGCIFIGPAAVLAGLWQWRERELENGRKRVSEKERI
;
A
#
# COMPACT_ATOMS: atom_id res chain seq x y z
N MET A 1 21.74 -2.51 20.06
CA MET A 1 23.15 -2.97 20.05
C MET A 1 23.56 -3.34 18.65
N PHE A 2 24.78 -3.01 18.23
CA PHE A 2 25.38 -3.47 16.98
C PHE A 2 26.71 -4.17 17.29
N GLY A 3 27.04 -5.21 16.56
CA GLY A 3 28.35 -5.84 16.69
C GLY A 3 28.76 -6.68 15.49
N ILE A 4 30.02 -7.11 15.57
CA ILE A 4 30.69 -7.93 14.58
C ILE A 4 31.26 -9.12 15.34
N SER A 5 30.95 -10.32 14.89
CA SER A 5 31.54 -11.56 15.41
C SER A 5 32.29 -12.31 14.32
N LYS A 6 33.12 -13.28 14.72
CA LYS A 6 33.56 -14.32 13.78
C LYS A 6 32.33 -15.11 13.34
N ARG A 7 32.22 -15.37 12.04
CA ARG A 7 31.13 -16.15 11.44
C ARG A 7 31.17 -17.58 11.99
N PRO A 8 30.09 -18.04 12.65
CA PRO A 8 29.96 -19.44 13.02
C PRO A 8 30.05 -20.35 11.78
N GLU A 9 30.75 -21.48 11.89
CA GLU A 9 30.97 -22.41 10.76
C GLU A 9 29.68 -22.88 10.09
N ARG A 10 28.59 -22.97 10.87
CA ARG A 10 27.25 -23.38 10.39
C ARG A 10 26.61 -22.35 9.45
N ILE A 11 27.01 -21.08 9.52
CA ILE A 11 26.46 -20.00 8.70
C ILE A 11 27.25 -19.92 7.41
N ARG A 12 26.58 -20.08 6.27
CA ARG A 12 27.19 -19.92 4.94
C ARG A 12 27.42 -18.45 4.59
N ASP A 13 28.30 -18.21 3.64
CA ASP A 13 28.49 -16.89 3.05
C ASP A 13 27.20 -16.41 2.34
N ASN A 14 27.06 -15.08 2.25
CA ASN A 14 25.89 -14.39 1.71
C ASN A 14 24.54 -14.82 2.32
N THR A 15 24.53 -15.17 3.61
CA THR A 15 23.30 -15.55 4.34
C THR A 15 22.93 -14.46 5.34
N SER A 16 21.66 -14.06 5.33
CA SER A 16 21.09 -13.11 6.28
C SER A 16 19.94 -13.75 7.06
N PHE A 17 19.81 -13.38 8.32
CA PHE A 17 18.76 -13.86 9.20
C PHE A 17 18.03 -12.70 9.87
N LYS A 18 16.73 -12.92 10.11
CA LYS A 18 15.95 -12.12 11.04
C LYS A 18 15.34 -13.04 12.09
N SER A 19 15.38 -12.63 13.34
CA SER A 19 14.74 -13.33 14.47
C SER A 19 13.88 -12.34 15.24
N PHE A 20 12.71 -12.81 15.69
CA PHE A 20 11.65 -11.96 16.21
C PHE A 20 11.27 -12.43 17.62
N HIS A 21 11.35 -11.52 18.58
CA HIS A 21 11.05 -11.77 19.98
C HIS A 21 10.18 -10.65 20.52
N LYS A 22 9.51 -10.90 21.64
CA LYS A 22 8.68 -9.88 22.26
C LYS A 22 9.54 -8.73 22.78
N GLY A 23 9.31 -7.53 22.26
CA GLY A 23 10.04 -6.31 22.62
C GLY A 23 11.42 -6.17 21.98
N ARG A 24 11.88 -7.14 21.17
CA ARG A 24 13.20 -7.09 20.54
C ARG A 24 13.28 -7.88 19.24
N SER A 25 14.10 -7.42 18.31
CA SER A 25 14.34 -8.11 17.04
C SER A 25 15.81 -8.12 16.66
N TYR A 26 16.17 -9.09 15.86
CA TYR A 26 17.55 -9.33 15.43
C TYR A 26 17.63 -9.27 13.92
N LEU A 27 18.65 -8.58 13.41
CA LEU A 27 19.05 -8.60 12.00
C LEU A 27 20.52 -9.00 11.93
N SER A 28 20.85 -10.01 11.14
CA SER A 28 22.23 -10.43 10.95
C SER A 28 22.54 -10.84 9.53
N SER A 29 23.81 -10.72 9.16
CA SER A 29 24.30 -11.10 7.83
C SER A 29 25.76 -11.51 7.88
N SER A 30 26.11 -12.56 7.12
CA SER A 30 27.49 -12.92 6.84
C SER A 30 28.18 -11.85 5.99
N GLY A 31 29.34 -11.40 6.44
CA GLY A 31 30.22 -10.47 5.75
C GLY A 31 31.40 -11.14 5.07
N GLN A 32 32.22 -10.32 4.42
CA GLN A 32 33.53 -10.73 3.92
C GLN A 32 34.47 -11.12 5.06
N ASP A 33 35.54 -11.86 4.73
CA ASP A 33 36.61 -12.26 5.64
C ASP A 33 36.15 -13.04 6.88
N GLY A 34 35.09 -13.83 6.74
CA GLY A 34 34.54 -14.62 7.84
C GLY A 34 33.93 -13.77 8.96
N LYS A 35 33.52 -12.53 8.68
CA LYS A 35 32.80 -11.66 9.63
C LYS A 35 31.31 -11.99 9.63
N PHE A 36 30.67 -11.73 10.76
CA PHE A 36 29.22 -11.84 10.92
C PHE A 36 28.70 -10.59 11.62
N TYR A 37 27.94 -9.78 10.88
CA TYR A 37 27.37 -8.53 11.36
C TYR A 37 26.02 -8.80 11.98
N TRP A 38 25.75 -8.20 13.14
CA TRP A 38 24.47 -8.36 13.82
C TRP A 38 24.01 -7.05 14.47
N PHE A 39 22.69 -6.88 14.47
CA PHE A 39 21.97 -5.80 15.11
C PHE A 39 20.93 -6.41 16.04
N VAL A 40 20.90 -5.92 17.27
CA VAL A 40 19.86 -6.18 18.27
C VAL A 40 19.09 -4.89 18.47
N PHE A 41 17.82 -4.89 18.08
CA PHE A 41 16.90 -3.79 18.33
C PHE A 41 16.08 -4.11 19.56
N VAL A 42 16.17 -3.26 20.59
CA VAL A 42 15.44 -3.44 21.84
C VAL A 42 14.52 -2.24 22.02
N LYS A 43 13.25 -2.52 22.33
CA LYS A 43 12.25 -1.48 22.59
C LYS A 43 12.53 -0.84 23.94
N ASN A 44 12.61 0.48 23.97
CA ASN A 44 12.65 1.22 25.24
C ASN A 44 11.33 1.02 26.01
N PRO A 45 11.37 0.97 27.36
CA PRO A 45 10.15 0.98 28.18
C PRO A 45 9.27 2.20 27.90
N ASP A 46 9.91 3.37 27.81
CA ASP A 46 9.28 4.66 27.58
C ASP A 46 9.92 5.41 26.39
N ILE A 47 9.18 6.34 25.79
CA ILE A 47 9.70 7.22 24.75
C ILE A 47 10.63 8.25 25.39
N THR A 48 11.89 8.25 24.98
CA THR A 48 12.91 9.21 25.41
C THR A 48 13.08 10.32 24.37
N ILE A 49 13.12 11.58 24.81
CA ILE A 49 13.32 12.77 23.96
C ILE A 49 14.40 13.70 24.54
N HIS A 50 15.14 14.38 23.66
CA HIS A 50 16.14 15.39 24.04
C HIS A 50 17.11 14.92 25.14
N THR A 51 17.08 15.57 26.31
CA THR A 51 17.99 15.30 27.43
C THR A 51 17.70 13.99 28.17
N THR A 52 16.56 13.35 27.90
CA THR A 52 16.20 12.04 28.49
C THR A 52 16.72 10.84 27.69
N ILE A 53 17.36 11.08 26.54
CA ILE A 53 17.98 10.02 25.74
C ILE A 53 19.21 9.47 26.52
N PRO A 54 19.25 8.17 26.81
CA PRO A 54 20.32 7.60 27.63
C PRO A 54 21.65 7.57 26.88
N ARG A 55 22.74 7.65 27.64
CA ARG A 55 24.08 7.34 27.16
C ARG A 55 24.49 6.00 27.76
N TYR A 56 24.60 5.00 26.90
CA TYR A 56 24.97 3.66 27.31
C TYR A 56 26.48 3.54 27.49
N THR A 57 26.85 2.84 28.56
CA THR A 57 28.22 2.43 28.87
C THR A 57 28.52 1.05 28.29
N ALA A 58 29.78 0.63 28.38
CA ALA A 58 30.14 -0.75 28.05
C ALA A 58 29.47 -1.76 28.99
N GLU A 59 29.30 -1.42 30.26
CA GLU A 59 28.62 -2.26 31.25
C GLU A 59 27.15 -2.47 30.89
N ASP A 60 26.44 -1.42 30.43
CA ASP A 60 25.07 -1.55 29.94
C ASP A 60 24.97 -2.51 28.75
N ALA A 61 25.98 -2.55 27.88
CA ALA A 61 26.03 -3.48 26.77
C ALA A 61 26.21 -4.93 27.25
N GLU A 62 27.06 -5.17 28.25
CA GLU A 62 27.25 -6.51 28.84
C GLU A 62 25.99 -6.96 29.59
N ASN A 63 25.34 -6.07 30.34
CA ASN A 63 24.08 -6.35 31.06
C ASN A 63 22.97 -6.75 30.08
N LEU A 64 22.80 -5.99 28.99
CA LEU A 64 21.84 -6.34 27.95
C LEU A 64 22.19 -7.67 27.27
N ALA A 65 23.48 -7.92 27.00
CA ALA A 65 23.91 -9.18 26.38
C ALA A 65 23.64 -10.39 27.29
N ALA A 66 23.79 -10.23 28.61
CA ALA A 66 23.44 -11.25 29.59
C ALA A 66 21.92 -11.49 29.66
N GLU A 67 21.10 -10.43 29.63
CA GLU A 67 19.64 -10.52 29.64
C GLU A 67 19.08 -11.32 28.45
N ILE A 68 19.65 -11.10 27.26
CA ILE A 68 19.17 -11.72 26.01
C ILE A 68 20.00 -12.94 25.59
N ALA A 69 20.89 -13.43 26.46
CA ALA A 69 21.88 -14.45 26.15
C ALA A 69 21.27 -15.72 25.54
N ASP A 70 20.15 -16.18 26.10
CA ASP A 70 19.49 -17.42 25.71
C ASP A 70 18.50 -17.25 24.55
N ASP A 71 18.33 -16.04 24.01
CA ASP A 71 17.41 -15.79 22.90
C ASP A 71 17.82 -16.62 21.67
N PRO A 72 16.89 -17.41 21.09
CA PRO A 72 17.10 -18.04 19.79
C PRO A 72 17.46 -17.02 18.71
N PHE A 73 18.65 -17.18 18.13
CA PHE A 73 19.19 -16.24 17.15
C PHE A 73 19.04 -16.75 15.72
N CYS A 74 19.76 -17.82 15.33
CA CYS A 74 19.59 -18.50 14.04
C CYS A 74 20.22 -19.89 14.04
N LEU A 75 19.72 -20.83 13.22
CA LEU A 75 20.30 -22.18 13.03
C LEU A 75 20.68 -22.90 14.35
N ASP A 76 19.77 -22.86 15.32
CA ASP A 76 19.93 -23.43 16.67
C ASP A 76 21.07 -22.81 17.50
N LEU A 77 21.53 -21.61 17.12
CA LEU A 77 22.44 -20.78 17.91
C LEU A 77 21.64 -19.79 18.75
N THR A 78 22.12 -19.51 19.95
CA THR A 78 21.61 -18.43 20.82
C THR A 78 22.39 -17.14 20.58
N PHE A 79 21.90 -16.02 21.14
CA PHE A 79 22.67 -14.78 21.10
C PHE A 79 24.02 -14.90 21.81
N LYS A 80 24.09 -15.66 22.92
CA LYS A 80 25.32 -15.94 23.66
C LYS A 80 26.40 -16.55 22.77
N ASP A 81 26.03 -17.52 21.91
CA ASP A 81 26.98 -18.19 21.01
C ASP A 81 27.62 -17.18 20.03
N ILE A 82 26.82 -16.24 19.53
CA ILE A 82 27.26 -15.16 18.64
C ILE A 82 28.10 -14.14 19.39
N TYR A 83 27.68 -13.75 20.60
CA TYR A 83 28.29 -12.70 21.40
C TYR A 83 29.63 -13.12 22.02
N ALA A 84 29.79 -14.40 22.37
CA ALA A 84 31.05 -14.95 22.89
C ALA A 84 32.21 -14.82 21.89
N ASN A 85 31.91 -14.85 20.59
CA ASN A 85 32.88 -14.73 19.51
C ASN A 85 32.92 -13.33 18.88
N ARG A 86 32.43 -12.30 19.59
CA ARG A 86 32.42 -10.91 19.12
C ARG A 86 33.85 -10.38 18.99
N MET A 87 34.07 -9.66 17.90
CA MET A 87 35.26 -8.85 17.66
C MET A 87 35.06 -7.43 18.20
N SER A 88 33.83 -6.90 18.04
CA SER A 88 33.44 -5.59 18.56
C SER A 88 31.93 -5.52 18.75
N CYS A 89 31.49 -4.70 19.70
CA CYS A 89 30.08 -4.35 19.84
C CYS A 89 29.94 -2.97 20.47
N VAL A 90 28.80 -2.34 20.23
CA VAL A 90 28.40 -1.08 20.86
C VAL A 90 26.91 -1.08 21.14
N LEU A 91 26.53 -0.53 22.29
CA LEU A 91 25.15 -0.19 22.61
C LEU A 91 24.97 1.32 22.44
N VAL A 92 24.01 1.72 21.61
CA VAL A 92 23.71 3.12 21.34
C VAL A 92 22.20 3.33 21.42
N PRO A 93 21.73 4.51 21.86
CA PRO A 93 20.36 4.91 21.60
C PRO A 93 20.14 5.03 20.10
N LEU A 94 18.93 4.75 19.65
CA LEU A 94 18.53 4.92 18.26
C LEU A 94 17.59 6.10 18.15
N GLU A 95 18.13 7.26 17.78
CA GLU A 95 17.31 8.47 17.60
C GLU A 95 16.59 8.44 16.25
N GLU A 96 15.30 8.76 16.26
CA GLU A 96 14.48 8.86 15.06
C GLU A 96 13.90 10.28 14.98
N PHE A 97 14.17 11.00 13.89
CA PHE A 97 13.65 12.34 13.67
C PHE A 97 13.67 12.73 12.19
N VAL A 98 12.81 13.70 11.85
CA VAL A 98 12.91 14.51 10.64
C VAL A 98 12.74 15.96 11.10
N LEU A 99 13.74 16.82 10.86
CA LEU A 99 13.63 18.22 11.29
C LEU A 99 12.55 18.95 10.49
N LYS A 100 11.87 19.92 11.10
CA LYS A 100 10.89 20.76 10.39
C LYS A 100 11.54 21.74 9.41
N ARG A 101 12.82 22.05 9.64
CA ARG A 101 13.62 22.94 8.80
C ARG A 101 15.00 22.33 8.59
N CYS A 102 15.45 22.27 7.35
CA CYS A 102 16.76 21.68 7.00
C CYS A 102 17.81 22.70 6.57
N PHE A 103 17.48 23.99 6.51
CA PHE A 103 18.42 25.01 6.04
C PHE A 103 18.26 26.35 6.75
N TYR A 104 19.32 27.15 6.70
CA TYR A 104 19.33 28.54 7.14
C TYR A 104 20.31 29.35 6.29
N LYS A 105 19.81 30.40 5.63
CA LYS A 105 20.58 31.20 4.66
C LYS A 105 21.25 30.30 3.62
N ARG A 106 22.58 30.17 3.67
CA ARG A 106 23.40 29.39 2.72
C ARG A 106 23.91 28.07 3.31
N ALA A 107 23.43 27.66 4.49
CA ALA A 107 23.75 26.38 5.10
C ALA A 107 22.55 25.43 4.98
N ILE A 108 22.80 24.17 4.63
CA ILE A 108 21.80 23.11 4.48
C ILE A 108 22.27 21.82 5.14
N LEU A 109 21.34 21.09 5.73
CA LEU A 109 21.51 19.79 6.35
C LEU A 109 21.02 18.70 5.39
N ILE A 110 21.82 17.65 5.22
CA ILE A 110 21.50 16.50 4.37
C ILE A 110 21.84 15.19 5.11
N GLY A 111 21.13 14.10 4.78
CA GLY A 111 21.32 12.80 5.43
C GLY A 111 20.97 12.85 6.92
N ASP A 112 21.74 12.12 7.74
CA ASP A 112 21.51 11.98 9.19
C ASP A 112 21.50 13.30 9.98
N SER A 113 22.09 14.37 9.43
CA SER A 113 22.03 15.71 10.03
C SER A 113 20.65 16.36 9.94
N PHE A 114 19.81 15.92 9.01
CA PHE A 114 18.46 16.42 8.76
C PHE A 114 17.38 15.41 9.18
N HIS A 115 17.62 14.13 8.90
CA HIS A 115 16.68 13.06 9.20
C HIS A 115 17.43 11.79 9.64
N LYS A 116 17.01 11.19 10.74
CA LYS A 116 17.54 9.91 11.21
C LYS A 116 16.39 8.92 11.36
N MET A 117 16.63 7.70 10.93
CA MET A 117 15.63 6.63 10.93
C MET A 117 16.29 5.32 11.38
N ASN A 118 15.48 4.39 11.86
CA ASN A 118 15.96 3.08 12.24
C ASN A 118 16.66 2.37 11.05
N PRO A 119 17.84 1.73 11.25
CA PRO A 119 18.61 1.15 10.15
C PRO A 119 18.00 -0.14 9.58
N LEU A 120 16.88 -0.63 10.12
CA LEU A 120 16.25 -1.90 9.76
C LEU A 120 16.01 -2.11 8.25
N LEU A 121 15.63 -1.05 7.53
CA LEU A 121 15.39 -1.10 6.07
C LEU A 121 16.60 -0.64 5.24
N GLY A 122 17.73 -0.36 5.89
CA GLY A 122 18.96 0.12 5.22
C GLY A 122 18.81 1.48 4.55
N GLN A 123 17.80 2.28 4.90
CA GLN A 123 17.46 3.51 4.18
C GLN A 123 18.28 4.73 4.58
N GLY A 124 18.99 4.73 5.71
CA GLY A 124 19.79 5.90 6.14
C GLY A 124 20.82 6.34 5.09
N GLY A 125 21.77 5.46 4.74
CA GLY A 125 22.79 5.74 3.73
C GLY A 125 22.20 6.00 2.33
N ASN A 126 21.23 5.19 1.92
CA ASN A 126 20.55 5.38 0.63
C ASN A 126 19.85 6.73 0.52
N SER A 127 19.16 7.16 1.59
CA SER A 127 18.48 8.45 1.67
C SER A 127 19.45 9.63 1.71
N ALA A 128 20.64 9.46 2.30
CA ALA A 128 21.71 10.46 2.26
C ALA A 128 22.26 10.65 0.84
N ILE A 129 22.50 9.55 0.10
CA ILE A 129 22.91 9.60 -1.32
C ILE A 129 21.84 10.27 -2.17
N GLU A 130 20.58 9.88 -1.96
CA GLU A 130 19.42 10.48 -2.65
C GLU A 130 19.33 12.00 -2.39
N SER A 131 19.59 12.42 -1.15
CA SER A 131 19.64 13.84 -0.77
C SER A 131 20.77 14.58 -1.50
N ALA A 132 21.98 14.02 -1.52
CA ALA A 132 23.09 14.62 -2.26
C ALA A 132 22.77 14.75 -3.75
N GLY A 133 22.14 13.73 -4.34
CA GLY A 133 21.70 13.71 -5.73
C GLY A 133 20.68 14.80 -6.07
N LEU A 134 19.61 14.89 -5.29
CA LEU A 134 18.59 15.93 -5.48
C LEU A 134 19.20 17.33 -5.36
N MET A 135 20.06 17.54 -4.36
CA MET A 135 20.70 18.84 -4.14
C MET A 135 21.58 19.25 -5.34
N ALA A 136 22.36 18.30 -5.89
CA ALA A 136 23.18 18.53 -7.07
C ALA A 136 22.35 18.89 -8.29
N ASP A 137 21.25 18.17 -8.55
CA ASP A 137 20.36 18.45 -9.67
C ASP A 137 19.66 19.81 -9.54
N LEU A 138 19.17 20.15 -8.35
CA LEU A 138 18.54 21.45 -8.09
C LEU A 138 19.52 22.61 -8.31
N LEU A 139 20.76 22.48 -7.82
CA LEU A 139 21.80 23.48 -8.04
C LEU A 139 22.15 23.62 -9.53
N LYS A 140 22.38 22.48 -10.20
CA LYS A 140 22.76 22.46 -11.61
C LYS A 140 21.70 23.11 -12.50
N GLY A 141 20.42 22.85 -12.24
CA GLY A 141 19.33 23.44 -13.00
C GLY A 141 19.25 24.97 -12.90
N VAL A 142 19.66 25.56 -11.78
CA VAL A 142 19.73 27.02 -11.66
C VAL A 142 21.02 27.57 -12.27
N LEU A 143 22.15 26.88 -12.06
CA LEU A 143 23.45 27.29 -12.61
C LEU A 143 23.51 27.29 -14.14
N ASP A 144 22.72 26.44 -14.80
CA ASP A 144 22.59 26.42 -16.26
C ASP A 144 21.88 27.68 -16.82
N VAL A 145 21.09 28.36 -15.99
CA VAL A 145 20.38 29.59 -16.37
C VAL A 145 21.14 30.83 -15.90
N SER A 146 21.65 30.82 -14.67
CA SER A 146 22.40 31.92 -14.08
C SER A 146 23.68 31.39 -13.41
N PRO A 147 24.87 31.80 -13.88
CA PRO A 147 26.14 31.36 -13.29
C PRO A 147 26.40 31.97 -11.91
N GLN A 148 25.65 33.01 -11.51
CA GLN A 148 25.74 33.63 -10.19
C GLN A 148 24.42 33.46 -9.43
N LEU A 149 24.49 32.92 -8.21
CA LEU A 149 23.35 32.67 -7.35
C LEU A 149 23.26 33.72 -6.24
N ASP A 150 22.11 34.37 -6.14
CA ASP A 150 21.82 35.28 -5.04
C ASP A 150 21.15 34.56 -3.84
N ASN A 151 20.80 35.31 -2.80
CA ASN A 151 20.15 34.72 -1.62
C ASN A 151 18.71 34.25 -1.88
N ALA A 152 17.99 34.87 -2.83
CA ALA A 152 16.65 34.44 -3.20
C ALA A 152 16.69 33.11 -3.97
N ASP A 153 17.72 32.90 -4.79
CA ASP A 153 17.97 31.63 -5.45
C ASP A 153 18.22 30.51 -4.43
N PHE A 154 19.13 30.73 -3.46
CA PHE A 154 19.36 29.74 -2.40
C PHE A 154 18.10 29.45 -1.58
N GLN A 155 17.32 30.48 -1.23
CA GLN A 155 16.06 30.29 -0.51
C GLN A 155 15.11 29.39 -1.30
N ARG A 156 14.97 29.61 -2.61
CA ARG A 156 14.11 28.80 -3.49
C ARG A 156 14.63 27.36 -3.65
N ILE A 157 15.93 27.18 -3.92
CA ILE A 157 16.56 25.87 -4.09
C ILE A 157 16.41 25.04 -2.82
N PHE A 158 16.73 25.62 -1.66
CA PHE A 158 16.68 24.92 -0.39
C PHE A 158 15.24 24.66 0.08
N GLN A 159 14.29 25.56 -0.23
CA GLN A 159 12.88 25.30 0.03
C GLN A 159 12.37 24.12 -0.80
N ASN A 160 12.69 24.07 -2.10
CA ASN A 160 12.33 22.94 -2.96
C ASN A 160 12.93 21.62 -2.44
N PHE A 161 14.21 21.64 -2.05
CA PHE A 161 14.86 20.48 -1.44
C PHE A 161 14.13 20.03 -0.16
N GLN A 162 13.82 20.97 0.73
CA GLN A 162 13.15 20.68 1.99
C GLN A 162 11.77 20.06 1.77
N ASP A 163 10.95 20.63 0.88
CA ASP A 163 9.59 20.16 0.63
C ASP A 163 9.59 18.71 0.10
N GLU A 164 10.52 18.40 -0.81
CA GLU A 164 10.66 17.06 -1.37
C GLU A 164 11.21 16.05 -0.35
N ARG A 165 12.31 16.41 0.33
CA ARG A 165 12.98 15.50 1.27
C ARG A 165 12.23 15.32 2.58
N CYS A 166 11.57 16.36 3.13
CA CYS A 166 10.72 16.22 4.33
C CYS A 166 9.65 15.15 4.11
N ARG A 167 8.90 15.24 3.00
CA ARG A 167 7.85 14.27 2.67
C ARG A 167 8.42 12.86 2.53
N ARG A 168 9.49 12.70 1.75
CA ARG A 168 10.11 11.41 1.45
C ARG A 168 10.69 10.73 2.69
N THR A 169 11.41 11.48 3.53
CA THR A 169 12.10 10.95 4.71
C THR A 169 11.15 10.66 5.86
N THR A 170 10.07 11.45 6.00
CA THR A 170 8.96 11.14 6.93
C THR A 170 8.32 9.81 6.58
N GLY A 171 7.98 9.58 5.31
CA GLY A 171 7.40 8.32 4.85
C GLY A 171 8.33 7.11 5.08
N LEU A 172 9.63 7.27 4.85
CA LEU A 172 10.63 6.22 5.14
C LEU A 172 10.73 5.91 6.63
N MET A 173 10.79 6.93 7.49
CA MET A 173 10.85 6.78 8.94
C MET A 173 9.59 6.08 9.46
N GLU A 174 8.40 6.54 9.07
CA GLU A 174 7.13 5.92 9.48
C GLU A 174 6.98 4.48 9.02
N THR A 175 7.41 4.18 7.78
CA THR A 175 7.41 2.81 7.25
C THR A 175 8.34 1.91 8.06
N THR A 176 9.56 2.38 8.32
CA THR A 176 10.54 1.63 9.14
C THR A 176 10.01 1.40 10.54
N LYS A 177 9.38 2.40 11.17
CA LYS A 177 8.75 2.27 12.49
C LYS A 177 7.67 1.17 12.52
N LYS A 178 6.78 1.14 11.52
CA LYS A 178 5.74 0.10 11.41
C LYS A 178 6.34 -1.30 11.27
N VAL A 179 7.39 -1.43 10.46
CA VAL A 179 8.11 -2.72 10.30
C VAL A 179 8.76 -3.11 11.62
N GLN A 180 9.43 -2.18 12.31
CA GLN A 180 10.03 -2.45 13.62
C GLN A 180 8.98 -2.94 14.62
N GLN A 181 7.81 -2.30 14.71
CA GLN A 181 6.71 -2.74 15.59
C GLN A 181 6.24 -4.17 15.28
N MET A 182 6.21 -4.54 13.99
CA MET A 182 5.89 -5.90 13.58
C MET A 182 6.98 -6.89 14.00
N GLU A 183 8.25 -6.54 13.81
CA GLU A 183 9.39 -7.41 14.11
C GLU A 183 9.65 -7.63 15.62
N ILE A 184 9.27 -6.67 16.46
CA ILE A 184 9.35 -6.80 17.93
C ILE A 184 8.07 -7.36 18.56
N LEU A 185 7.10 -7.75 17.73
CA LEU A 185 5.83 -8.31 18.18
C LEU A 185 5.08 -7.36 19.14
N ASP A 186 5.02 -6.07 18.79
CA ASP A 186 4.62 -4.97 19.69
C ASP A 186 3.19 -5.13 20.26
N THR A 187 2.31 -5.83 19.54
CA THR A 187 0.95 -6.15 19.98
C THR A 187 0.59 -7.60 19.65
N PRO A 188 -0.39 -8.22 20.34
CA PRO A 188 -0.82 -9.60 20.05
C PRO A 188 -1.26 -9.82 18.60
N ILE A 189 -1.83 -8.80 17.96
CA ILE A 189 -2.23 -8.88 16.54
C ILE A 189 -0.98 -8.92 15.65
N LEU A 190 0.00 -8.06 15.91
CA LEU A 190 1.26 -8.06 15.15
C LEU A 190 2.06 -9.35 15.39
N GLU A 191 2.04 -9.88 16.60
CA GLU A 191 2.62 -11.18 16.94
C GLU A 191 1.99 -12.30 16.10
N PHE A 192 0.65 -12.38 16.08
CA PHE A 192 -0.06 -13.35 15.26
C PHE A 192 0.28 -13.21 13.79
N LEU A 193 0.26 -11.98 13.25
CA LEU A 193 0.61 -11.72 11.86
C LEU A 193 2.05 -12.15 11.56
N GLN A 194 3.03 -11.76 12.38
CA GLN A 194 4.43 -12.08 12.13
C GLN A 194 4.71 -13.58 12.22
N LEU A 195 4.27 -14.22 13.30
CA LEU A 195 4.64 -15.60 13.61
C LEU A 195 3.76 -16.65 12.94
N LYS A 196 2.51 -16.33 12.61
CA LYS A 196 1.57 -17.30 12.02
C LYS A 196 1.24 -17.01 10.56
N VAL A 197 1.28 -15.75 10.14
CA VAL A 197 0.95 -15.37 8.76
C VAL A 197 2.23 -15.19 7.94
N PHE A 198 3.09 -14.22 8.27
CA PHE A 198 4.27 -13.89 7.48
C PHE A 198 5.36 -14.97 7.50
N SER A 199 5.53 -15.70 8.62
CA SER A 199 6.44 -16.84 8.71
C SER A 199 6.18 -17.92 7.65
N GLN A 200 4.93 -18.07 7.22
CA GLN A 200 4.54 -19.02 6.19
C GLN A 200 4.92 -18.53 4.78
N LEU A 201 5.05 -17.22 4.57
CA LEU A 201 5.21 -16.60 3.25
C LEU A 201 6.63 -16.71 2.68
N GLY A 202 7.59 -17.21 3.46
CA GLY A 202 9.02 -17.19 3.09
C GLY A 202 9.54 -15.75 2.94
N GLN A 203 10.79 -15.57 2.54
CA GLN A 203 11.43 -14.24 2.48
C GLN A 203 10.88 -13.31 1.39
N GLU A 204 10.13 -13.86 0.44
CA GLU A 204 9.67 -13.13 -0.74
C GLU A 204 8.76 -11.94 -0.38
N HIS A 205 8.01 -12.01 0.74
CA HIS A 205 7.08 -10.94 1.15
C HIS A 205 7.78 -9.60 1.44
N LEU A 206 9.10 -9.60 1.60
CA LEU A 206 9.92 -8.39 1.77
C LEU A 206 10.12 -7.61 0.45
N GLY A 207 9.99 -8.27 -0.70
CA GLY A 207 10.11 -7.63 -2.02
C GLY A 207 9.23 -6.39 -2.22
N PRO A 208 7.90 -6.46 -2.00
CA PRO A 208 7.00 -5.30 -2.14
C PRO A 208 7.37 -4.16 -1.20
N LEU A 209 7.78 -4.48 0.03
CA LEU A 209 8.19 -3.49 1.02
C LEU A 209 9.44 -2.74 0.53
N LEU A 210 10.47 -3.46 0.08
CA LEU A 210 11.69 -2.86 -0.46
C LEU A 210 11.40 -2.03 -1.71
N ALA A 211 10.59 -2.56 -2.64
CA ALA A 211 10.14 -1.82 -3.82
C ALA A 211 9.43 -0.51 -3.45
N ALA A 212 8.46 -0.56 -2.53
CA ALA A 212 7.73 0.63 -2.08
C ALA A 212 8.65 1.69 -1.46
N THR A 213 9.73 1.29 -0.77
CA THR A 213 10.72 2.24 -0.23
C THR A 213 11.68 2.81 -1.27
N SER A 214 11.80 2.19 -2.45
CA SER A 214 12.78 2.55 -3.48
C SER A 214 12.17 3.21 -4.72
N ASN A 215 10.93 2.91 -5.10
CA ASN A 215 10.34 3.39 -6.36
C ASN A 215 10.18 4.91 -6.42
N SER A 216 9.92 5.54 -5.27
CA SER A 216 9.77 6.99 -5.16
C SER A 216 11.11 7.72 -4.96
N ALA A 217 12.23 7.07 -5.23
CA ALA A 217 13.55 7.66 -5.06
C ALA A 217 13.83 8.73 -6.14
N HIS A 218 14.60 9.75 -5.78
CA HIS A 218 15.04 10.77 -6.73
C HIS A 218 15.91 10.16 -7.85
N THR A 219 15.52 10.39 -9.11
CA THR A 219 16.30 10.03 -10.29
C THR A 219 17.19 11.19 -10.72
N LEU A 220 18.50 10.94 -10.80
CA LEU A 220 19.47 11.93 -11.24
C LEU A 220 19.19 12.40 -12.68
N LYS A 221 19.12 13.71 -12.88
CA LYS A 221 18.78 14.34 -14.15
C LYS A 221 20.01 14.57 -15.04
N TYR A 222 21.14 14.90 -14.43
CA TYR A 222 22.34 15.35 -15.14
C TYR A 222 23.43 14.29 -15.29
N LEU A 223 23.27 13.10 -14.69
CA LEU A 223 24.17 11.98 -14.92
C LEU A 223 23.64 11.04 -16.02
N PRO A 224 24.54 10.37 -16.77
CA PRO A 224 24.13 9.34 -17.73
C PRO A 224 23.23 8.28 -17.09
N LYS A 225 22.16 7.92 -17.79
CA LYS A 225 21.18 6.90 -17.33
C LYS A 225 21.64 5.49 -17.71
N ASP A 226 22.88 5.16 -17.37
CA ASP A 226 23.52 3.89 -17.77
C ASP A 226 23.21 2.72 -16.81
N TYR A 227 22.12 2.81 -16.05
CA TYR A 227 21.76 1.78 -15.08
C TYR A 227 21.01 0.60 -15.72
N ARG A 228 21.23 -0.60 -15.17
CA ARG A 228 20.46 -1.78 -15.54
C ARG A 228 18.99 -1.57 -15.14
N ARG A 229 18.07 -1.60 -16.11
CA ARG A 229 16.63 -1.50 -15.83
C ARG A 229 16.18 -2.68 -14.97
N GLY A 230 15.76 -2.38 -13.74
CA GLY A 230 15.21 -3.36 -12.80
C GLY A 230 13.83 -3.87 -13.20
N LEU A 231 13.39 -4.95 -12.55
CA LEU A 231 12.04 -5.51 -12.74
C LEU A 231 10.96 -4.52 -12.30
N VAL A 232 11.23 -3.76 -11.24
CA VAL A 232 10.33 -2.73 -10.72
C VAL A 232 10.74 -1.36 -11.28
N PRO A 233 9.83 -0.61 -11.92
CA PRO A 233 10.11 0.74 -12.39
C PRO A 233 10.03 1.75 -11.23
N LEU A 234 10.80 2.83 -11.35
CA LEU A 234 10.65 4.01 -10.50
C LEU A 234 9.35 4.75 -10.86
N ASP A 235 8.85 5.57 -9.94
CA ASP A 235 7.58 6.29 -10.09
C ASP A 235 7.63 7.33 -11.24
N ASP A 236 8.80 7.87 -11.56
CA ASP A 236 9.01 8.77 -12.70
C ASP A 236 9.19 8.02 -14.03
N GLU A 237 9.30 6.69 -13.99
CA GLU A 237 9.50 5.87 -15.17
C GLU A 237 8.22 5.34 -15.78
N ILE A 238 7.09 5.45 -15.07
CA ILE A 238 5.79 4.88 -15.44
C ILE A 238 4.80 5.94 -15.93
N LYS A 239 3.71 5.51 -16.57
CA LYS A 239 2.71 6.42 -17.17
C LYS A 239 1.80 7.09 -16.14
N MET A 240 1.50 6.39 -15.05
CA MET A 240 0.71 6.97 -13.96
C MET A 240 1.57 7.93 -13.12
N ASN A 241 0.93 8.83 -12.38
CA ASN A 241 1.59 9.71 -11.43
C ASN A 241 1.18 9.34 -9.99
N PRO A 242 1.90 8.42 -9.31
CA PRO A 242 1.55 7.98 -7.97
C PRO A 242 1.81 9.08 -6.96
N HIS A 243 0.81 9.38 -6.14
CA HIS A 243 0.95 10.20 -4.95
C HIS A 243 -0.15 9.81 -3.95
N ASP A 244 -0.21 10.47 -2.80
CA ASP A 244 -1.24 10.18 -1.80
C ASP A 244 -2.56 10.90 -2.10
N ARG A 245 -3.65 10.37 -1.55
CA ARG A 245 -4.93 11.07 -1.53
C ARG A 245 -4.91 12.19 -0.51
N SER A 246 -5.59 13.29 -0.79
CA SER A 246 -5.87 14.30 0.23
C SER A 246 -6.67 13.68 1.38
N ILE A 247 -6.24 13.91 2.63
CA ILE A 247 -6.94 13.46 3.84
C ILE A 247 -8.37 14.02 3.86
N ILE A 248 -8.53 15.30 3.54
CA ILE A 248 -9.83 15.97 3.50
C ILE A 248 -10.73 15.32 2.44
N ALA A 249 -10.22 15.14 1.22
CA ALA A 249 -11.01 14.51 0.17
C ALA A 249 -11.38 13.06 0.52
N THR A 250 -10.48 12.33 1.14
CA THR A 250 -10.74 10.96 1.63
C THR A 250 -11.82 10.95 2.70
N ALA A 251 -11.77 11.86 3.68
CA ALA A 251 -12.78 12.01 4.71
C ALA A 251 -14.16 12.36 4.12
N LEU A 252 -14.21 13.27 3.14
CA LEU A 252 -15.46 13.63 2.45
C LEU A 252 -16.06 12.45 1.70
N TRP A 253 -15.25 11.70 0.94
CA TRP A 253 -15.73 10.48 0.26
C TRP A 253 -16.18 9.41 1.25
N MET A 254 -15.44 9.16 2.32
CA MET A 254 -15.85 8.22 3.36
C MET A 254 -17.16 8.65 4.02
N GLY A 255 -17.29 9.92 4.39
CA GLY A 255 -18.52 10.48 4.96
C GLY A 255 -19.71 10.34 4.03
N LEU A 256 -19.52 10.59 2.72
CA LEU A 256 -20.56 10.37 1.71
C LEU A 256 -20.95 8.90 1.59
N MET A 257 -19.99 7.97 1.54
CA MET A 257 -20.30 6.54 1.43
C MET A 257 -21.01 6.02 2.68
N LEU A 258 -20.56 6.44 3.86
CA LEU A 258 -21.17 6.07 5.14
C LEU A 258 -22.58 6.65 5.28
N SER A 259 -22.80 7.89 4.86
CA SER A 259 -24.13 8.50 4.91
C SER A 259 -25.11 7.79 3.99
N ILE A 260 -24.70 7.43 2.76
CA ILE A 260 -25.53 6.63 1.84
C ILE A 260 -25.82 5.25 2.45
N ALA A 261 -24.79 4.58 3.01
CA ALA A 261 -24.93 3.26 3.60
C ALA A 261 -25.86 3.23 4.83
N LEU A 262 -25.92 4.32 5.60
CA LEU A 262 -26.81 4.44 6.77
C LEU A 262 -28.22 4.90 6.39
N LEU A 263 -28.35 5.84 5.46
CA LEU A 263 -29.62 6.46 5.10
C LEU A 263 -30.58 5.47 4.43
N GLY A 264 -30.06 4.58 3.56
CA GLY A 264 -30.86 3.58 2.86
C GLY A 264 -31.65 2.64 3.79
N PRO A 265 -30.99 1.94 4.73
CA PRO A 265 -31.66 1.09 5.71
C PRO A 265 -32.60 1.85 6.63
N LEU A 266 -32.25 3.07 7.05
CA LEU A 266 -33.11 3.91 7.91
C LEU A 266 -34.40 4.31 7.19
N LEU A 267 -34.29 4.81 5.95
CA LEU A 267 -35.45 5.12 5.13
C LEU A 267 -36.26 3.86 4.83
N SER A 268 -35.62 2.74 4.51
CA SER A 268 -36.32 1.48 4.25
C SER A 268 -37.13 1.02 5.46
N ARG A 269 -36.60 1.14 6.69
CA ARG A 269 -37.34 0.84 7.93
C ARG A 269 -38.51 1.78 8.15
N TYR A 270 -38.36 3.06 7.84
CA TYR A 270 -39.45 4.03 7.91
C TYR A 270 -40.59 3.65 6.94
N TYR A 271 -40.25 3.28 5.71
CA TYR A 271 -41.22 2.87 4.68
C TYR A 271 -41.68 1.40 4.82
N ALA A 272 -41.11 0.60 5.72
CA ALA A 272 -41.62 -0.73 6.04
C ALA A 272 -42.97 -0.68 6.82
N LEU A 273 -43.33 0.50 7.33
CA LEU A 273 -44.64 0.78 7.93
C LEU A 273 -45.70 1.15 6.88
N ALA A 274 -45.31 1.32 5.61
CA ALA A 274 -46.20 1.62 4.50
C ALA A 274 -46.70 0.33 3.84
N PRO A 275 -47.80 0.37 3.06
CA PRO A 275 -48.32 -0.80 2.35
C PRO A 275 -47.25 -1.42 1.44
N SER A 276 -47.09 -2.74 1.50
CA SER A 276 -46.16 -3.48 0.63
C SER A 276 -46.57 -3.36 -0.83
N LEU A 277 -45.59 -3.47 -1.73
CA LEU A 277 -45.84 -3.62 -3.16
C LEU A 277 -46.75 -4.82 -3.46
N ASP A 278 -47.31 -4.85 -4.67
CA ASP A 278 -47.88 -6.08 -5.22
C ASP A 278 -46.92 -7.27 -4.97
N PRO A 279 -47.40 -8.43 -4.49
CA PRO A 279 -46.54 -9.56 -4.14
C PRO A 279 -45.59 -9.99 -5.27
N THR A 280 -46.03 -9.85 -6.53
CA THR A 280 -45.21 -10.16 -7.71
C THR A 280 -44.05 -9.18 -7.84
N VAL A 281 -44.33 -7.88 -7.67
CA VAL A 281 -43.32 -6.82 -7.74
C VAL A 281 -42.35 -6.92 -6.57
N SER A 282 -42.84 -7.19 -5.35
CA SER A 282 -41.99 -7.39 -4.18
C SER A 282 -41.04 -8.58 -4.37
N ALA A 283 -41.54 -9.73 -4.83
CA ALA A 283 -40.70 -10.91 -5.10
C ALA A 283 -39.62 -10.65 -6.17
N VAL A 284 -39.98 -9.93 -7.24
CA VAL A 284 -39.05 -9.51 -8.31
C VAL A 284 -37.98 -8.55 -7.75
N SER A 285 -38.37 -7.56 -6.95
CA SER A 285 -37.45 -6.61 -6.33
C SER A 285 -36.49 -7.28 -5.35
N GLN A 286 -36.97 -8.21 -4.52
CA GLN A 286 -36.12 -8.97 -3.59
C GLN A 286 -35.11 -9.86 -4.33
N GLY A 287 -35.56 -10.57 -5.37
CA GLY A 287 -34.67 -11.37 -6.22
C GLY A 287 -33.59 -10.50 -6.88
N TYR A 288 -33.94 -9.30 -7.32
CA TYR A 288 -32.98 -8.36 -7.91
C TYR A 288 -31.94 -7.87 -6.89
N LEU A 289 -32.38 -7.48 -5.69
CA LEU A 289 -31.49 -7.04 -4.61
C LEU A 289 -30.50 -8.15 -4.25
N PHE A 290 -30.98 -9.39 -4.13
CA PHE A 290 -30.14 -10.56 -3.84
C PHE A 290 -29.05 -10.79 -4.89
N VAL A 291 -29.42 -10.85 -6.18
CA VAL A 291 -28.44 -11.07 -7.26
C VAL A 291 -27.43 -9.92 -7.35
N THR A 292 -27.89 -8.68 -7.19
CA THR A 292 -27.03 -7.49 -7.19
C THR A 292 -26.06 -7.52 -6.01
N ALA A 293 -26.54 -7.85 -4.80
CA ALA A 293 -25.73 -7.95 -3.60
C ALA A 293 -24.66 -9.05 -3.71
N ILE A 294 -25.00 -10.23 -4.24
CA ILE A 294 -24.03 -11.32 -4.47
C ILE A 294 -22.98 -10.88 -5.50
N SER A 295 -23.39 -10.24 -6.59
CA SER A 295 -22.47 -9.78 -7.64
C SER A 295 -21.46 -8.77 -7.08
N ILE A 296 -21.94 -7.78 -6.32
CA ILE A 296 -21.12 -6.77 -5.65
C ILE A 296 -20.22 -7.43 -4.60
N SER A 297 -20.75 -8.34 -3.79
CA SER A 297 -19.97 -9.06 -2.78
C SER A 297 -18.87 -9.91 -3.42
N GLY A 298 -19.14 -10.54 -4.56
CA GLY A 298 -18.14 -11.29 -5.32
C GLY A 298 -17.00 -10.42 -5.82
N LEU A 299 -17.30 -9.21 -6.33
CA LEU A 299 -16.28 -8.22 -6.69
C LEU A 299 -15.41 -7.85 -5.47
N TRP A 300 -16.06 -7.46 -4.38
CA TRP A 300 -15.36 -7.06 -3.15
C TRP A 300 -14.54 -8.18 -2.51
N THR A 301 -15.04 -9.41 -2.58
CA THR A 301 -14.36 -10.59 -2.08
C THR A 301 -13.03 -10.74 -2.80
N VAL A 302 -13.05 -10.87 -4.14
CA VAL A 302 -11.83 -11.01 -4.95
C VAL A 302 -10.85 -9.86 -4.73
N GLU A 303 -11.37 -8.64 -4.63
CA GLU A 303 -10.56 -7.44 -4.44
C GLU A 303 -9.96 -7.34 -3.06
N SER A 304 -10.68 -7.73 -2.01
CA SER A 304 -10.14 -7.76 -0.64
C SER A 304 -9.02 -8.80 -0.48
N TYR A 305 -9.03 -9.86 -1.30
CA TYR A 305 -7.96 -10.86 -1.34
C TYR A 305 -6.72 -10.44 -2.14
N ARG A 306 -6.79 -9.36 -2.95
CA ARG A 306 -5.67 -8.89 -3.81
C ARG A 306 -4.57 -8.14 -3.01
N PRO A 307 -4.87 -7.22 -2.07
CA PRO A 307 -3.87 -6.65 -1.16
C PRO A 307 -3.25 -7.70 -0.22
N ALA A 308 -3.99 -8.77 0.10
CA ALA A 308 -3.54 -9.90 0.90
C ALA A 308 -2.76 -10.96 0.08
N LEU A 309 -2.35 -10.64 -1.15
CA LEU A 309 -1.72 -11.56 -2.12
C LEU A 309 -0.69 -12.51 -1.51
N PRO A 310 0.22 -12.08 -0.61
CA PRO A 310 1.18 -13.00 0.00
C PRO A 310 0.49 -14.16 0.75
N ILE A 311 -0.53 -13.85 1.57
CA ILE A 311 -1.30 -14.81 2.37
C ILE A 311 -2.05 -15.78 1.47
N THR A 312 -2.77 -15.25 0.49
CA THR A 312 -3.60 -16.04 -0.42
C THR A 312 -2.76 -16.94 -1.33
N LEU A 313 -1.55 -16.54 -1.71
CA LEU A 313 -0.66 -17.38 -2.51
C LEU A 313 0.03 -18.46 -1.71
N HIS A 314 0.27 -18.26 -0.41
CA HIS A 314 0.73 -19.34 0.44
C HIS A 314 -0.36 -20.39 0.64
N VAL A 315 -1.59 -19.96 0.95
CA VAL A 315 -2.75 -20.86 0.97
C VAL A 315 -2.94 -21.53 -0.40
N GLY A 316 -2.84 -20.77 -1.48
CA GLY A 316 -2.85 -21.28 -2.84
C GLY A 316 -1.75 -22.31 -3.11
N LYS A 317 -0.54 -22.12 -2.57
CA LYS A 317 0.61 -23.03 -2.68
C LYS A 317 0.45 -24.30 -1.82
N LEU A 318 -0.28 -24.22 -0.71
CA LEU A 318 -0.69 -25.40 0.06
C LEU A 318 -1.67 -26.28 -0.75
N PHE A 319 -2.51 -25.67 -1.60
CA PHE A 319 -3.43 -26.38 -2.49
C PHE A 319 -2.81 -26.72 -3.89
N TYR A 320 -1.84 -25.93 -4.37
CA TYR A 320 -1.10 -26.13 -5.63
C TYR A 320 0.27 -26.76 -5.35
N GLN A 321 0.29 -28.03 -4.97
CA GLN A 321 1.51 -28.84 -5.01
C GLN A 321 1.52 -29.76 -6.24
N LYS A 322 2.08 -29.26 -7.35
CA LYS A 322 2.98 -29.99 -8.28
C LYS A 322 3.28 -29.12 -9.52
N GLY A 323 4.57 -28.81 -9.72
CA GLY A 323 5.11 -28.52 -11.05
C GLY A 323 5.14 -27.08 -11.57
N SER A 324 4.68 -26.06 -10.83
CA SER A 324 4.75 -24.67 -11.33
C SER A 324 6.07 -23.98 -10.95
N THR A 325 6.65 -23.26 -11.92
CA THR A 325 7.86 -22.45 -11.79
C THR A 325 7.81 -21.54 -10.56
N LYS A 326 8.89 -21.50 -9.75
CA LYS A 326 9.03 -20.58 -8.62
C LYS A 326 8.93 -19.14 -9.15
N LEU A 327 7.77 -18.51 -8.99
CA LEU A 327 7.58 -17.10 -9.32
C LEU A 327 8.21 -16.25 -8.22
N THR A 328 8.99 -15.22 -8.58
CA THR A 328 9.46 -14.23 -7.60
C THR A 328 8.32 -13.28 -7.26
N ILE A 329 8.29 -12.71 -6.05
CA ILE A 329 7.21 -11.77 -5.71
C ILE A 329 7.26 -10.49 -6.55
N GLY A 330 8.41 -10.07 -7.06
CA GLY A 330 8.48 -9.00 -8.06
C GLY A 330 7.71 -9.36 -9.34
N GLN A 331 7.83 -10.60 -9.83
CA GLN A 331 7.03 -11.09 -10.95
C GLN A 331 5.56 -11.24 -10.57
N LEU A 332 5.24 -11.48 -9.32
CA LEU A 332 3.86 -11.61 -8.88
C LEU A 332 3.13 -10.26 -8.77
N LEU A 333 3.81 -9.22 -8.29
CA LEU A 333 3.23 -7.89 -8.08
C LEU A 333 3.15 -7.05 -9.35
N TYR A 334 4.07 -7.29 -10.29
CA TYR A 334 4.26 -6.49 -11.50
C TYR A 334 4.07 -7.31 -12.80
N SER A 335 3.53 -8.53 -12.74
CA SER A 335 3.15 -9.29 -13.94
C SER A 335 1.67 -9.16 -14.25
N THR A 336 1.37 -9.23 -15.55
CA THR A 336 0.03 -9.33 -16.13
C THR A 336 -0.56 -10.74 -16.13
N ARG A 337 0.09 -11.72 -15.49
CA ARG A 337 -0.35 -13.13 -15.54
C ARG A 337 -1.77 -13.35 -15.01
N ASP A 338 -2.17 -12.60 -13.98
CA ASP A 338 -3.51 -12.67 -13.38
C ASP A 338 -4.57 -11.90 -14.19
N MET A 339 -4.18 -10.88 -14.96
CA MET A 339 -5.07 -9.99 -15.70
C MET A 339 -6.02 -10.73 -16.65
N LYS A 340 -5.56 -11.82 -17.28
CA LYS A 340 -6.41 -12.69 -18.13
C LYS A 340 -7.58 -13.28 -17.33
N TYR A 341 -7.30 -13.81 -16.14
CA TYR A 341 -8.29 -14.47 -15.30
C TYR A 341 -9.23 -13.45 -14.68
N LEU A 342 -8.67 -12.34 -14.19
CA LEU A 342 -9.43 -11.23 -13.62
C LEU A 342 -10.39 -10.61 -14.63
N THR A 343 -9.91 -10.36 -15.85
CA THR A 343 -10.73 -9.83 -16.94
C THR A 343 -11.88 -10.77 -17.27
N ARG A 344 -11.64 -12.09 -17.32
CA ARG A 344 -12.69 -13.09 -17.54
C ARG A 344 -13.70 -13.12 -16.40
N PHE A 345 -13.24 -13.06 -15.16
CA PHE A 345 -14.09 -13.05 -13.97
C PHE A 345 -15.05 -11.86 -13.96
N PHE A 346 -14.54 -10.63 -14.17
CA PHE A 346 -15.41 -9.46 -14.27
C PHE A 346 -16.35 -9.52 -15.48
N GLY A 347 -15.90 -10.10 -16.60
CA GLY A 347 -16.76 -10.35 -17.75
C GLY A 347 -17.93 -11.28 -17.43
N MET A 348 -17.69 -12.36 -16.66
CA MET A 348 -18.74 -13.27 -16.21
C MET A 348 -19.75 -12.55 -15.30
N ILE A 349 -19.27 -11.76 -14.32
CA ILE A 349 -20.15 -10.98 -13.44
C ILE A 349 -21.00 -10.01 -14.26
N LEU A 350 -20.39 -9.29 -15.22
CA LEU A 350 -21.10 -8.37 -16.08
C LEU A 350 -22.23 -9.07 -16.85
N VAL A 351 -21.95 -10.22 -17.47
CA VAL A 351 -22.95 -10.99 -18.22
C VAL A 351 -24.07 -11.46 -17.30
N LEU A 352 -23.73 -12.11 -16.18
CA LEU A 352 -24.72 -12.64 -15.23
C LEU A 352 -25.61 -11.53 -14.65
N ALA A 353 -25.02 -10.41 -14.23
CA ALA A 353 -25.74 -9.25 -13.70
C ALA A 353 -26.64 -8.61 -14.75
N THR A 354 -26.17 -8.48 -16.00
CA THR A 354 -26.96 -7.93 -17.11
C THR A 354 -28.14 -8.85 -17.44
N THR A 355 -27.91 -10.16 -17.54
CA THR A 355 -28.98 -11.14 -17.79
C THR A 355 -30.04 -11.09 -16.69
N ALA A 356 -29.63 -11.07 -15.42
CA ALA A 356 -30.55 -10.93 -14.31
C ALA A 356 -31.35 -9.63 -14.40
N HIS A 357 -30.70 -8.50 -14.66
CA HIS A 357 -31.35 -7.20 -14.83
C HIS A 357 -32.40 -7.22 -15.95
N LEU A 358 -32.05 -7.74 -17.14
CA LEU A 358 -32.97 -7.80 -18.27
C LEU A 358 -34.16 -8.74 -18.02
N VAL A 359 -33.93 -9.91 -17.39
CA VAL A 359 -35.01 -10.84 -17.01
C VAL A 359 -35.97 -10.14 -16.06
N LEU A 360 -35.46 -9.46 -15.05
CA LEU A 360 -36.28 -8.80 -14.03
C LEU A 360 -37.01 -7.59 -14.61
N PHE A 361 -36.36 -6.78 -15.45
CA PHE A 361 -36.98 -5.68 -16.18
C PHE A 361 -38.11 -6.16 -17.12
N SER A 362 -37.88 -7.28 -17.82
CA SER A 362 -38.91 -7.88 -18.71
C SER A 362 -40.15 -8.33 -17.93
N ARG A 363 -39.96 -8.89 -16.72
CA ARG A 363 -41.07 -9.29 -15.83
C ARG A 363 -41.86 -8.07 -15.34
N LEU A 364 -41.19 -6.98 -15.00
CA LEU A 364 -41.84 -5.73 -14.61
C LEU A 364 -42.66 -5.11 -15.76
N ILE A 365 -42.13 -5.09 -16.98
CA ILE A 365 -42.86 -4.63 -18.18
C ILE A 365 -44.08 -5.52 -18.47
N HIS A 366 -43.92 -6.84 -18.35
CA HIS A 366 -45.04 -7.76 -18.58
C HIS A 366 -46.16 -7.56 -17.56
N HIS A 367 -45.80 -7.36 -16.29
CA HIS A 367 -46.74 -7.05 -15.22
C HIS A 367 -47.43 -5.68 -15.42
N SER A 368 -46.69 -4.65 -15.86
CA SER A 368 -47.26 -3.31 -16.13
C SER A 368 -48.29 -3.30 -17.26
N LYS A 369 -48.23 -4.26 -18.19
CA LYS A 369 -49.20 -4.42 -19.28
C LYS A 369 -50.49 -5.12 -18.83
N SER A 370 -50.43 -5.94 -17.78
CA SER A 370 -51.56 -6.75 -17.29
C SER A 370 -52.33 -6.10 -16.15
N ALA A 371 -51.70 -5.20 -15.40
CA ALA A 371 -52.38 -4.28 -14.48
C ALA A 371 -51.88 -2.85 -14.78
N PRO A 372 -52.75 -1.90 -15.18
CA PRO A 372 -52.33 -0.51 -15.33
C PRO A 372 -51.78 -0.05 -13.99
N PHE A 373 -50.54 0.44 -13.99
CA PHE A 373 -49.83 0.96 -12.82
C PHE A 373 -50.75 1.93 -12.05
N LYS A 374 -51.52 1.42 -11.08
CA LYS A 374 -52.28 2.23 -10.14
C LYS A 374 -51.25 2.74 -9.13
N VAL A 375 -50.51 3.72 -9.64
CA VAL A 375 -49.59 4.66 -9.02
C VAL A 375 -48.86 4.11 -7.78
N MET A 376 -47.58 3.78 -7.97
CA MET A 376 -46.54 3.93 -6.95
C MET A 376 -46.52 5.40 -6.49
N THR A 377 -47.53 5.87 -5.74
CA THR A 377 -47.53 7.22 -5.14
C THR A 377 -46.70 7.24 -3.86
N ALA A 378 -46.54 6.10 -3.20
CA ALA A 378 -45.78 5.96 -1.96
C ALA A 378 -44.49 5.15 -2.19
N PRO A 379 -43.33 5.61 -1.67
CA PRO A 379 -42.12 4.81 -1.66
C PRO A 379 -42.33 3.54 -0.83
N SER A 380 -42.14 2.36 -1.43
CA SER A 380 -42.09 1.11 -0.67
C SER A 380 -40.70 0.85 -0.12
N SER A 381 -40.61 0.00 0.90
CA SER A 381 -39.33 -0.37 1.53
C SER A 381 -38.30 -0.92 0.51
N GLU A 382 -38.77 -1.69 -0.47
CA GLU A 382 -37.94 -2.36 -1.49
C GLU A 382 -37.45 -1.38 -2.55
N LEU A 383 -38.28 -0.43 -2.97
CA LEU A 383 -37.88 0.62 -3.92
C LEU A 383 -36.85 1.56 -3.31
N VAL A 384 -36.98 1.84 -2.00
CA VAL A 384 -36.00 2.64 -1.26
C VAL A 384 -34.66 1.90 -1.15
N GLN A 385 -34.67 0.59 -0.88
CA GLN A 385 -33.45 -0.22 -0.89
C GLN A 385 -32.80 -0.26 -2.27
N LEU A 386 -33.60 -0.41 -3.32
CA LEU A 386 -33.14 -0.42 -4.71
C LEU A 386 -32.50 0.91 -5.11
N ALA A 387 -33.17 2.02 -4.80
CA ALA A 387 -32.67 3.37 -5.07
C ALA A 387 -31.37 3.63 -4.29
N SER A 388 -31.34 3.26 -3.00
CA SER A 388 -30.13 3.37 -2.18
C SER A 388 -28.96 2.59 -2.78
N LEU A 389 -29.18 1.36 -3.24
CA LEU A 389 -28.15 0.52 -3.83
C LEU A 389 -27.60 1.14 -5.13
N ILE A 390 -28.48 1.65 -5.99
CA ILE A 390 -28.09 2.35 -7.23
C ILE A 390 -27.26 3.59 -6.89
N ILE A 391 -27.69 4.40 -5.92
CA ILE A 391 -26.96 5.58 -5.47
C ILE A 391 -25.58 5.19 -4.92
N SER A 392 -25.48 4.14 -4.09
CA SER A 392 -24.19 3.63 -3.59
C SER A 392 -23.26 3.22 -4.72
N VAL A 393 -23.77 2.47 -5.71
CA VAL A 393 -22.98 2.03 -6.86
C VAL A 393 -22.50 3.22 -7.69
N LEU A 394 -23.39 4.17 -7.99
CA LEU A 394 -23.02 5.38 -8.74
C LEU A 394 -21.99 6.22 -7.99
N ALA A 395 -22.17 6.40 -6.67
CA ALA A 395 -21.22 7.11 -5.83
C ALA A 395 -19.84 6.41 -5.87
N TRP A 396 -19.82 5.07 -5.79
CA TRP A 396 -18.59 4.30 -5.88
C TRP A 396 -17.90 4.42 -7.26
N CYS A 397 -18.68 4.39 -8.34
CA CYS A 397 -18.18 4.62 -9.69
C CYS A 397 -17.57 6.02 -9.85
N CYS A 398 -18.22 7.04 -9.28
CA CYS A 398 -17.69 8.41 -9.26
C CYS A 398 -16.39 8.52 -8.45
N PHE A 399 -16.34 7.87 -7.28
CA PHE A 399 -15.13 7.81 -6.46
C PHE A 399 -13.97 7.15 -7.23
N MET A 400 -14.22 6.03 -7.91
CA MET A 400 -13.21 5.32 -8.68
C MET A 400 -12.62 6.19 -9.78
N ILE A 401 -13.46 6.96 -10.49
CA ILE A 401 -13.02 7.87 -11.54
C ILE A 401 -12.27 9.06 -10.99
N TRP A 402 -12.73 9.62 -9.86
CA TRP A 402 -12.00 10.65 -9.14
C TRP A 402 -10.60 10.18 -8.74
N ASP A 403 -10.49 8.97 -8.18
CA ASP A 403 -9.21 8.43 -7.73
C ASP A 403 -8.27 8.05 -8.90
N MET A 404 -8.81 7.57 -10.02
CA MET A 404 -8.00 7.32 -11.22
C MET A 404 -7.53 8.62 -11.88
N ARG A 405 -8.37 9.66 -11.89
CA ARG A 405 -8.00 10.97 -12.44
C ARG A 405 -6.89 11.62 -11.62
N ARG A 406 -6.92 11.44 -10.30
CA ARG A 406 -5.87 11.92 -9.39
C ARG A 406 -4.49 11.44 -9.85
N VAL A 407 -4.33 10.17 -10.20
CA VAL A 407 -3.04 9.58 -10.64
C VAL A 407 -2.81 9.63 -12.16
N ASN A 408 -3.55 10.49 -12.88
CA ASN A 408 -3.43 10.70 -14.32
C ASN A 408 -3.72 9.46 -15.20
N LEU A 409 -4.58 8.54 -14.74
CA LEU A 409 -5.01 7.38 -15.54
C LEU A 409 -6.21 7.69 -16.42
N THR A 410 -6.92 8.79 -16.17
CA THR A 410 -8.07 9.20 -16.97
C THR A 410 -8.30 10.69 -16.89
N THR A 411 -8.81 11.28 -17.98
CA THR A 411 -9.30 12.65 -18.02
C THR A 411 -10.80 12.76 -17.77
N ARG A 412 -11.50 11.60 -17.64
CA ARG A 412 -12.95 11.54 -17.43
C ARG A 412 -13.31 12.20 -16.09
N SER A 413 -14.38 13.00 -16.09
CA SER A 413 -14.88 13.62 -14.87
C SER A 413 -15.80 12.67 -14.11
N PRO A 414 -15.82 12.72 -12.76
CA PRO A 414 -16.80 11.99 -11.96
C PRO A 414 -18.25 12.33 -12.36
N PHE A 415 -18.51 13.57 -12.78
CA PHE A 415 -19.82 14.01 -13.24
C PHE A 415 -20.27 13.32 -14.53
N ALA A 416 -19.37 13.19 -15.52
CA ALA A 416 -19.67 12.41 -16.72
C ALA A 416 -19.98 10.95 -16.38
N MET A 417 -19.25 10.40 -15.41
CA MET A 417 -19.45 9.03 -14.94
C MET A 417 -20.75 8.84 -14.16
N PHE A 418 -21.23 9.86 -13.45
CA PHE A 418 -22.57 9.86 -12.88
C PHE A 418 -23.64 9.77 -13.98
N PHE A 419 -23.53 10.58 -15.04
CA PHE A 419 -24.48 10.59 -16.15
C PHE A 419 -24.50 9.26 -16.93
N TYR A 420 -23.35 8.83 -17.45
CA TYR A 420 -23.25 7.57 -18.19
C TYR A 420 -23.50 6.35 -17.31
N GLY A 421 -23.07 6.39 -16.05
CA GLY A 421 -23.36 5.36 -15.07
C GLY A 421 -24.86 5.23 -14.79
N SER A 422 -25.58 6.34 -14.69
CA SER A 422 -27.04 6.34 -14.49
C SER A 422 -27.76 5.70 -15.67
N ILE A 423 -27.37 6.08 -16.89
CA ILE A 423 -27.86 5.46 -18.13
C ILE A 423 -27.57 3.95 -18.09
N GLY A 424 -26.34 3.55 -17.79
CA GLY A 424 -25.96 2.14 -17.67
C GLY A 424 -26.78 1.38 -16.62
N CYS A 425 -27.06 1.99 -15.47
CA CYS A 425 -27.86 1.36 -14.42
C CYS A 425 -29.30 1.06 -14.87
N ILE A 426 -29.84 1.85 -15.80
CA ILE A 426 -31.17 1.65 -16.39
C ILE A 426 -31.17 0.53 -17.44
N PHE A 427 -30.11 0.42 -18.26
CA PHE A 427 -30.09 -0.51 -19.39
C PHE A 427 -29.50 -1.89 -19.06
N ILE A 428 -28.41 -1.92 -18.28
CA ILE A 428 -27.67 -3.16 -17.98
C ILE A 428 -27.64 -3.48 -16.47
N GLY A 429 -28.10 -2.57 -15.63
CA GLY A 429 -28.12 -2.73 -14.18
C GLY A 429 -26.85 -2.24 -13.47
N PRO A 430 -26.94 -1.86 -12.19
CA PRO A 430 -25.87 -1.24 -11.42
C PRO A 430 -24.71 -2.21 -11.16
N ALA A 431 -24.96 -3.49 -10.88
CA ALA A 431 -23.89 -4.48 -10.72
C ALA A 431 -23.07 -4.68 -12.01
N ALA A 432 -23.72 -4.65 -13.17
CA ALA A 432 -23.03 -4.75 -14.46
C ALA A 432 -22.19 -3.50 -14.76
N VAL A 433 -22.74 -2.30 -14.49
CA VAL A 433 -21.99 -1.03 -14.59
C VAL A 433 -20.75 -1.06 -13.70
N LEU A 434 -20.90 -1.48 -12.44
CA LEU A 434 -19.80 -1.57 -11.49
C LEU A 434 -18.72 -2.56 -11.98
N ALA A 435 -19.12 -3.77 -12.39
CA ALA A 435 -18.20 -4.79 -12.88
C ALA A 435 -17.43 -4.32 -14.14
N GLY A 436 -18.13 -3.66 -15.08
CA GLY A 436 -17.51 -3.11 -16.29
C GLY A 436 -16.51 -1.99 -15.98
N LEU A 437 -16.87 -1.06 -15.08
CA LEU A 437 -15.96 0.00 -14.66
C LEU A 437 -14.74 -0.55 -13.92
N TRP A 438 -14.95 -1.56 -13.08
CA TRP A 438 -13.87 -2.21 -12.33
C TRP A 438 -12.90 -2.94 -13.26
N GLN A 439 -13.42 -3.66 -14.25
CA GLN A 439 -12.61 -4.31 -15.28
C GLN A 439 -11.78 -3.30 -16.07
N TRP A 440 -12.36 -2.14 -16.41
CA TRP A 440 -11.65 -1.05 -17.06
C TRP A 440 -10.56 -0.47 -16.14
N ARG A 441 -10.87 -0.20 -14.86
CA ARG A 441 -9.92 0.30 -13.87
C ARG A 441 -8.66 -0.56 -13.81
N GLU A 442 -8.80 -1.88 -13.70
CA GLU A 442 -7.65 -2.79 -13.60
C GLU A 442 -6.76 -2.76 -14.85
N ARG A 443 -7.38 -2.64 -16.04
CA ARG A 443 -6.62 -2.49 -17.29
C ARG A 443 -5.84 -1.18 -17.33
N GLU A 444 -6.43 -0.09 -16.87
CA GLU A 444 -5.74 1.20 -16.82
C GLU A 444 -4.66 1.26 -15.75
N LEU A 445 -4.88 0.69 -14.56
CA LEU A 445 -3.84 0.56 -13.54
C LEU A 445 -2.65 -0.26 -14.08
N GLU A 446 -2.92 -1.30 -14.84
CA GLU A 446 -1.88 -2.10 -15.48
C GLU A 446 -1.14 -1.32 -16.59
N ASN A 447 -1.89 -0.63 -17.45
CA ASN A 447 -1.27 0.24 -18.46
C ASN A 447 -0.47 1.38 -17.84
N GLY A 448 -0.95 1.93 -16.73
CA GLY A 448 -0.31 2.98 -15.94
C GLY A 448 1.04 2.57 -15.35
N ARG A 449 1.16 1.30 -14.95
CA ARG A 449 2.41 0.71 -14.43
C ARG A 449 3.46 0.42 -15.50
N LYS A 450 3.11 0.49 -16.80
CA LYS A 450 4.08 0.31 -17.88
C LYS A 450 5.03 1.51 -17.93
N ARG A 451 6.29 1.21 -18.25
CA ARG A 451 7.31 2.23 -18.47
C ARG A 451 6.90 3.14 -19.63
N VAL A 452 7.12 4.45 -19.47
CA VAL A 452 7.02 5.44 -20.54
C VAL A 452 8.07 5.09 -21.60
N SER A 453 7.68 5.08 -22.88
CA SER A 453 8.63 4.76 -23.95
C SER A 453 9.69 5.86 -24.06
N GLU A 454 10.88 5.50 -24.53
CA GLU A 454 12.01 6.45 -24.63
C GLU A 454 11.71 7.64 -25.56
N LYS A 455 10.81 7.45 -26.53
CA LYS A 455 10.31 8.50 -27.42
C LYS A 455 9.32 9.47 -26.77
N GLU A 456 8.67 9.09 -25.67
CA GLU A 456 7.72 9.93 -24.93
C GLU A 456 8.42 10.73 -23.80
N ARG A 457 9.74 10.53 -23.60
CA ARG A 457 10.54 11.20 -22.55
C ARG A 457 11.34 12.41 -23.03
N ILE A 458 11.44 12.62 -24.35
CA ILE A 458 12.08 13.77 -25.01
C ILE A 458 10.97 14.74 -25.40
#